data_AF-A0A4R3K4C0-F1
#
_entry.id   AF-A0A4R3K4C0-F1
#
_cell.length_a   1.000
_cell.length_b   1.000
_cell.length_c   1.000
_cell.angle_alpha   90.00
_cell.angle_beta   90.00
_cell.angle_gamma   90.00
#
_symmetry.space_group_name_H-M   'P 1'
#
loop_
_entity.id
_entity.type
_entity.pdbx_description
1 polymer ?
#
loop_
_entity_poly.entity_id
_entity_poly.type
_entity_poly.pdbx_seq_one_letter_code
_entity_poly.pdbx_strand_id
1 'polypeptide(L)'
;MKKKYLLAVLILSMVAAGGVAGCKSSGSTAGSTSSSTQSAAVAAAASTTVTAADITYDNDDTNETWSEEDATTISLSGSLAEIDGDGASEADGIITINDAGTYVISGTLSDGQLVIDAGSDDVVHLILNGASITSSDGAAINAQQSGKLVITLADGTENKITDGSTYSELDDSNEPDAAIFSKDDITINGFGSLTVKGNYKNGIHSKDGLKIVNGTITVDAANHTLSGKDYVAVGGGTLNLTSTEDTIHSATDVSITDGSITINAGDDGIHADSTVTIDGGTIKIEKSNEGIEGTVVTINGGDVSVTASDDGVNGSNGLTDDSTDETTTEETTTDQTTDATNQPQPGDNAGGEPPGNNPGRGGDMGGSMENDESVLVEINGGTLYINAEGDSIDSNGSLSITGGDITIDGTTQGGNGIMDYNGTAEITGGTITGVGTSDMAQLFSDSSTQYSLLYGFDSTQSAGTKITLKDSSGNEAASITSAKTFGAVLISSSKLTEGGTYTLYAGDTKVADITLDSVNTTAGTISGGMGGSQGGMGGGQNGMDNGQGGPGGNMGNGGPGGQRTQQQ
;
A
#
# COMPACT_ATOMS: atom_id res chain seq x y z
N MET A 1 -54.11 -7.94 -6.47
CA MET A 1 -54.93 -6.76 -6.07
C MET A 1 -54.00 -5.56 -5.96
N LYS A 2 -54.11 -4.59 -6.89
CA LYS A 2 -53.22 -3.42 -6.96
C LYS A 2 -53.75 -2.32 -6.04
N LYS A 3 -53.00 -1.92 -5.00
CA LYS A 3 -53.30 -0.73 -4.20
C LYS A 3 -52.45 0.44 -4.67
N LYS A 4 -53.15 1.45 -5.18
CA LYS A 4 -52.65 2.78 -5.52
C LYS A 4 -52.53 3.59 -4.23
N TYR A 5 -51.44 4.32 -4.06
CA TYR A 5 -51.41 5.50 -3.20
C TYR A 5 -51.27 6.75 -4.07
N LEU A 6 -52.08 7.74 -3.72
CA LEU A 6 -52.35 9.01 -4.38
C LEU A 6 -52.33 10.05 -3.25
N LEU A 7 -51.92 11.29 -3.58
CA LEU A 7 -51.72 12.51 -2.76
C LEU A 7 -50.23 12.86 -2.57
N ALA A 8 -49.77 14.10 -2.71
CA ALA A 8 -50.43 15.34 -3.12
C ALA A 8 -49.36 16.35 -3.56
N VAL A 9 -49.77 17.22 -4.48
CA VAL A 9 -49.06 18.35 -5.07
C VAL A 9 -48.89 19.49 -4.06
N LEU A 10 -47.71 20.11 -4.00
CA LEU A 10 -47.60 21.53 -3.65
C LEU A 10 -46.65 22.23 -4.64
N ILE A 11 -47.22 23.18 -5.37
CA ILE A 11 -46.58 24.08 -6.33
C ILE A 11 -46.17 25.34 -5.57
N LEU A 12 -44.93 25.81 -5.74
CA LEU A 12 -44.65 27.24 -5.72
C LEU A 12 -43.46 27.59 -6.64
N SER A 13 -43.81 28.16 -7.78
CA SER A 13 -42.92 28.80 -8.76
C SER A 13 -42.63 30.25 -8.37
N MET A 14 -41.41 30.75 -8.59
CA MET A 14 -41.20 32.11 -9.10
C MET A 14 -39.83 32.25 -9.77
N VAL A 15 -39.89 32.49 -11.08
CA VAL A 15 -38.80 32.88 -11.98
C VAL A 15 -38.73 34.41 -12.00
N ALA A 16 -37.53 34.98 -12.01
CA ALA A 16 -37.29 36.32 -12.53
C ALA A 16 -35.96 36.37 -13.29
N ALA A 17 -36.06 36.56 -14.61
CA ALA A 17 -34.98 36.85 -15.54
C ALA A 17 -35.23 38.23 -16.18
N GLY A 18 -34.15 38.95 -16.49
CA GLY A 18 -34.14 40.19 -17.29
C GLY A 18 -33.06 41.16 -16.76
N GLY A 19 -32.17 41.76 -17.56
CA GLY A 19 -32.07 41.83 -19.01
C GLY A 19 -30.73 42.44 -19.46
N VAL A 20 -30.56 42.51 -20.78
CA VAL A 20 -29.35 42.89 -21.53
C VAL A 20 -29.45 44.31 -22.15
N ALA A 21 -28.28 44.78 -22.63
CA ALA A 21 -27.99 45.91 -23.55
C ALA A 21 -27.70 47.29 -22.90
N GLY A 22 -26.70 48.09 -23.30
CA GLY A 22 -25.66 48.03 -24.34
C GLY A 22 -25.05 49.45 -24.57
N CYS A 23 -23.80 49.57 -25.06
CA CYS A 23 -23.36 50.49 -26.14
C CYS A 23 -21.83 50.75 -26.21
N LYS A 24 -21.33 50.76 -27.47
CA LYS A 24 -20.07 51.26 -28.08
C LYS A 24 -19.89 52.80 -27.87
N SER A 25 -18.77 53.51 -28.05
CA SER A 25 -17.41 53.32 -28.63
C SER A 25 -16.49 54.54 -28.30
N SER A 26 -15.16 54.34 -28.47
CA SER A 26 -14.13 55.26 -29.01
C SER A 26 -13.20 56.05 -28.07
N GLY A 27 -11.89 55.84 -28.25
CA GLY A 27 -10.86 56.90 -28.11
C GLY A 27 -9.63 56.58 -27.26
N SER A 28 -8.52 56.26 -27.95
CA SER A 28 -7.11 56.08 -27.53
C SER A 28 -6.59 56.76 -26.26
N THR A 29 -5.63 56.14 -25.55
CA THR A 29 -4.19 56.51 -25.50
C THR A 29 -3.39 55.44 -24.72
N ALA A 30 -2.17 55.17 -25.18
CA ALA A 30 -1.22 54.19 -24.66
C ALA A 30 -0.78 54.44 -23.21
N GLY A 31 -0.56 53.35 -22.47
CA GLY A 31 0.15 53.29 -21.20
C GLY A 31 0.57 51.85 -20.93
N SER A 32 1.87 51.60 -20.88
CA SER A 32 2.51 50.32 -20.59
C SER A 32 2.07 49.73 -19.25
N THR A 33 2.33 48.42 -19.11
CA THR A 33 2.40 47.55 -17.90
C THR A 33 1.24 46.56 -17.76
N SER A 34 1.58 45.40 -17.16
CA SER A 34 0.75 44.23 -16.78
C SER A 34 0.80 43.08 -17.78
N SER A 35 1.66 42.08 -17.49
CA SER A 35 1.36 40.90 -16.68
C SER A 35 0.45 39.93 -17.44
N SER A 36 1.09 38.99 -18.13
CA SER A 36 0.47 37.70 -18.42
C SER A 36 1.07 36.69 -17.46
N THR A 37 0.42 36.54 -16.30
CA THR A 37 0.43 35.31 -15.53
C THR A 37 -0.12 34.20 -16.44
N GLN A 38 0.78 33.51 -17.12
CA GLN A 38 0.51 32.13 -17.50
C GLN A 38 0.76 31.32 -16.24
N SER A 39 -0.29 31.07 -15.48
CA SER A 39 -0.32 29.87 -14.64
C SER A 39 -0.27 28.72 -15.65
N ALA A 40 0.92 28.15 -15.83
CA ALA A 40 1.01 26.82 -16.38
C ALA A 40 0.20 25.94 -15.42
N ALA A 41 -0.86 25.33 -15.93
CA ALA A 41 -1.45 24.21 -15.22
C ALA A 41 -0.34 23.18 -15.12
N VAL A 42 0.18 22.96 -13.91
CA VAL A 42 1.08 21.85 -13.64
C VAL A 42 0.23 20.61 -13.89
N ALA A 43 0.58 19.85 -14.92
CA ALA A 43 0.00 18.53 -15.10
C ALA A 43 0.56 17.72 -13.94
N ALA A 44 -0.31 17.25 -13.04
CA ALA A 44 0.10 16.27 -12.04
C ALA A 44 0.90 15.17 -12.75
N ALA A 45 2.03 14.78 -12.18
CA ALA A 45 2.75 13.61 -12.64
C ALA A 45 1.76 12.43 -12.61
N ALA A 46 1.33 12.00 -13.80
CA ALA A 46 0.50 10.82 -13.96
C ALA A 46 1.40 9.70 -14.47
N SER A 47 1.29 8.51 -13.89
CA SER A 47 1.88 7.31 -14.50
C SER A 47 1.31 7.20 -15.91
N THR A 48 2.20 7.10 -16.91
CA THR A 48 1.77 7.12 -18.31
C THR A 48 1.38 5.73 -18.83
N THR A 49 1.59 4.68 -18.03
CA THR A 49 1.52 3.28 -18.46
C THR A 49 0.70 2.36 -17.57
N VAL A 50 0.45 2.73 -16.30
CA VAL A 50 -0.33 1.90 -15.36
C VAL A 50 -1.62 2.63 -14.99
N THR A 51 -2.74 1.92 -15.10
CA THR A 51 -4.07 2.45 -14.78
C THR A 51 -4.81 1.45 -13.91
N ALA A 52 -5.41 1.93 -12.83
CA ALA A 52 -6.27 1.10 -11.99
C ALA A 52 -7.41 0.47 -12.79
N ALA A 53 -7.74 -0.78 -12.46
CA ALA A 53 -8.90 -1.46 -13.02
C ALA A 53 -10.22 -0.74 -12.65
N ASP A 54 -11.17 -0.74 -13.59
CA ASP A 54 -12.54 -0.29 -13.33
C ASP A 54 -13.33 -1.40 -12.64
N ILE A 55 -13.19 -1.47 -11.32
CA ILE A 55 -13.87 -2.48 -10.49
C ILE A 55 -15.30 -2.01 -10.23
N THR A 56 -16.26 -2.76 -10.78
CA THR A 56 -17.69 -2.46 -10.64
C THR A 56 -18.41 -3.51 -9.82
N TYR A 57 -19.50 -3.09 -9.16
CA TYR A 57 -20.39 -3.96 -8.39
C TYR A 57 -21.68 -4.16 -9.17
N ASP A 58 -22.03 -5.41 -9.45
CA ASP A 58 -23.28 -5.76 -10.11
C ASP A 58 -24.41 -6.08 -9.12
N ASN A 59 -25.53 -6.59 -9.65
CA ASN A 59 -26.69 -6.92 -8.83
C ASN A 59 -26.44 -8.13 -7.92
N ASP A 60 -25.62 -9.09 -8.34
CA ASP A 60 -25.33 -10.28 -7.55
C ASP A 60 -24.40 -9.92 -6.39
N ASP A 61 -23.43 -9.03 -6.63
CA ASP A 61 -22.51 -8.54 -5.60
C ASP A 61 -23.25 -7.87 -4.43
N THR A 62 -24.32 -7.13 -4.73
CA THR A 62 -25.09 -6.35 -3.76
C THR A 62 -26.38 -7.04 -3.30
N ASN A 63 -26.65 -8.25 -3.77
CA ASN A 63 -27.83 -9.00 -3.37
C ASN A 63 -27.65 -9.65 -2.00
N GLU A 64 -28.16 -8.97 -0.97
CA GLU A 64 -28.22 -9.50 0.41
C GLU A 64 -29.57 -10.19 0.71
N THR A 65 -30.49 -10.23 -0.25
CA THR A 65 -31.86 -10.72 0.00
C THR A 65 -31.97 -12.21 -0.20
N TRP A 66 -32.61 -12.89 0.75
CA TRP A 66 -32.87 -14.32 0.70
C TRP A 66 -34.08 -14.70 1.57
N SER A 67 -34.63 -15.88 1.34
CA SER A 67 -35.70 -16.48 2.15
C SER A 67 -35.44 -17.98 2.28
N GLU A 68 -35.78 -18.57 3.42
CA GLU A 68 -35.69 -20.05 3.59
C GLU A 68 -36.67 -20.80 2.68
N GLU A 69 -37.77 -20.17 2.25
CA GLU A 69 -38.80 -20.80 1.42
C GLU A 69 -38.35 -20.99 -0.04
N ASP A 70 -37.44 -20.14 -0.52
CA ASP A 70 -36.97 -20.12 -1.91
C ASP A 70 -35.55 -20.72 -2.07
N ALA A 71 -34.97 -21.24 -0.98
CA ALA A 71 -33.59 -21.73 -0.93
C ALA A 71 -33.51 -23.22 -0.62
N THR A 72 -32.42 -23.86 -1.05
CA THR A 72 -32.03 -25.17 -0.52
C THR A 72 -31.38 -24.96 0.84
N THR A 73 -31.87 -25.65 1.88
CA THR A 73 -31.32 -25.54 3.24
C THR A 73 -30.36 -26.68 3.53
N ILE A 74 -29.24 -26.36 4.18
CA ILE A 74 -28.19 -27.31 4.58
C ILE A 74 -27.95 -27.13 6.07
N SER A 75 -28.47 -28.06 6.86
CA SER A 75 -28.38 -28.06 8.32
C SER A 75 -27.26 -28.96 8.80
N LEU A 76 -26.21 -28.36 9.36
CA LEU A 76 -24.98 -29.04 9.81
C LEU A 76 -25.10 -29.47 11.28
N SER A 77 -24.80 -30.74 11.58
CA SER A 77 -24.87 -31.29 12.94
C SER A 77 -23.74 -32.29 13.22
N GLY A 78 -22.58 -31.78 13.63
CA GLY A 78 -21.41 -32.59 13.95
C GLY A 78 -20.72 -33.03 12.67
N SER A 79 -20.76 -34.31 12.34
CA SER A 79 -20.18 -34.86 11.11
C SER A 79 -21.23 -35.13 10.02
N LEU A 80 -22.43 -34.58 10.16
CA LEU A 80 -23.57 -34.86 9.29
C LEU A 80 -24.15 -33.55 8.75
N ALA A 81 -24.73 -33.61 7.57
CA ALA A 81 -25.57 -32.55 7.02
C ALA A 81 -26.93 -33.10 6.58
N GLU A 82 -27.99 -32.36 6.85
CA GLU A 82 -29.33 -32.60 6.31
C GLU A 82 -29.61 -31.56 5.23
N ILE A 83 -30.00 -32.01 4.04
CA ILE A 83 -30.29 -31.17 2.88
C ILE A 83 -31.79 -31.23 2.61
N ASP A 84 -32.46 -30.08 2.59
CA ASP A 84 -33.85 -29.92 2.16
C ASP A 84 -33.90 -28.96 0.98
N GLY A 85 -34.11 -29.51 -0.21
CA GLY A 85 -34.05 -28.80 -1.49
C GLY A 85 -33.30 -29.60 -2.56
N ASP A 86 -33.09 -28.98 -3.71
CA ASP A 86 -32.38 -29.55 -4.86
C ASP A 86 -30.98 -28.92 -5.02
N GLY A 87 -30.16 -29.48 -5.90
CA GLY A 87 -28.86 -28.93 -6.30
C GLY A 87 -27.70 -29.09 -5.33
N ALA A 88 -27.92 -29.74 -4.18
CA ALA A 88 -26.86 -30.14 -3.26
C ALA A 88 -26.95 -31.62 -2.87
N SER A 89 -25.80 -32.22 -2.58
CA SER A 89 -25.67 -33.60 -2.09
C SER A 89 -24.62 -33.70 -1.00
N GLU A 90 -24.73 -34.67 -0.11
CA GLU A 90 -23.72 -34.97 0.91
C GLU A 90 -23.21 -36.40 0.75
N ALA A 91 -21.90 -36.57 0.84
CA ALA A 91 -21.24 -37.87 0.92
C ALA A 91 -19.95 -37.75 1.74
N ASP A 92 -19.81 -38.61 2.75
CA ASP A 92 -18.60 -38.75 3.55
C ASP A 92 -18.07 -37.43 4.15
N GLY A 93 -18.97 -36.54 4.61
CA GLY A 93 -18.60 -35.24 5.18
C GLY A 93 -18.26 -34.16 4.15
N ILE A 94 -18.42 -34.45 2.87
CA ILE A 94 -18.31 -33.49 1.77
C ILE A 94 -19.72 -33.17 1.29
N ILE A 95 -20.06 -31.88 1.37
CA ILE A 95 -21.32 -31.33 0.84
C ILE A 95 -20.99 -30.69 -0.49
N THR A 96 -21.56 -31.17 -1.58
CA THR A 96 -21.32 -30.66 -2.93
C THR A 96 -22.55 -29.93 -3.46
N ILE A 97 -22.38 -28.67 -3.87
CA ILE A 97 -23.36 -27.86 -4.59
C ILE A 97 -23.01 -27.94 -6.09
N ASN A 98 -23.97 -28.40 -6.91
CA ASN A 98 -23.74 -28.66 -8.34
C ASN A 98 -24.54 -27.74 -9.29
N ASP A 99 -25.47 -26.94 -8.75
CA ASP A 99 -26.36 -26.10 -9.54
C ASP A 99 -26.29 -24.64 -9.07
N ALA A 100 -26.58 -23.68 -9.96
CA ALA A 100 -26.88 -22.31 -9.57
C ALA A 100 -28.06 -22.25 -8.58
N GLY A 101 -28.02 -21.33 -7.62
CA GLY A 101 -29.12 -21.15 -6.68
C GLY A 101 -28.71 -20.55 -5.34
N THR A 102 -29.69 -20.42 -4.45
CA THR A 102 -29.49 -19.94 -3.08
C THR A 102 -29.44 -21.12 -2.10
N TYR A 103 -28.40 -21.15 -1.28
CA TYR A 103 -28.14 -22.22 -0.31
C TYR A 103 -27.97 -21.64 1.08
N VAL A 104 -28.84 -22.00 2.02
CA VAL A 104 -28.79 -21.51 3.41
C VAL A 104 -28.09 -22.52 4.30
N ILE A 105 -26.93 -22.15 4.82
CA ILE A 105 -26.11 -23.01 5.67
C ILE A 105 -26.25 -22.59 7.13
N SER A 106 -26.50 -23.55 8.01
CA SER A 106 -26.59 -23.31 9.45
C SER A 106 -26.05 -24.48 10.26
N GLY A 107 -25.66 -24.24 11.52
CA GLY A 107 -25.20 -25.30 12.42
C GLY A 107 -23.69 -25.52 12.36
N THR A 108 -23.23 -26.72 12.71
CA THR A 108 -21.78 -27.03 12.79
C THR A 108 -21.41 -28.29 12.04
N LEU A 109 -20.43 -28.19 11.14
CA LEU A 109 -19.69 -29.31 10.54
C LEU A 109 -18.30 -29.35 11.18
N SER A 110 -18.03 -30.37 11.99
CA SER A 110 -16.82 -30.45 12.82
C SER A 110 -15.57 -30.89 12.06
N ASP A 111 -15.77 -31.59 10.95
CA ASP A 111 -14.72 -32.02 10.03
C ASP A 111 -15.39 -32.37 8.70
N GLY A 112 -15.12 -31.58 7.66
CA GLY A 112 -15.71 -31.74 6.34
C GLY A 112 -15.57 -30.49 5.48
N GLN A 113 -16.07 -30.55 4.25
CA GLN A 113 -15.93 -29.47 3.27
C GLN A 113 -17.28 -29.14 2.64
N LEU A 114 -17.46 -27.86 2.30
CA LEU A 114 -18.46 -27.42 1.33
C LEU A 114 -17.78 -27.20 -0.02
N VAL A 115 -18.08 -28.04 -0.99
CA VAL A 115 -17.56 -27.98 -2.36
C VAL A 115 -18.59 -27.37 -3.28
N ILE A 116 -18.18 -26.40 -4.10
CA ILE A 116 -19.01 -25.82 -5.16
C ILE A 116 -18.40 -26.26 -6.50
N ASP A 117 -19.16 -27.06 -7.24
CA ASP A 117 -18.80 -27.60 -8.55
C ASP A 117 -20.02 -27.44 -9.49
N ALA A 118 -20.39 -26.18 -9.72
CA ALA A 118 -21.51 -25.78 -10.55
C ALA A 118 -21.06 -25.47 -11.99
N GLY A 119 -21.96 -24.91 -12.82
CA GLY A 119 -21.59 -24.42 -14.14
C GLY A 119 -20.65 -23.20 -14.09
N SER A 120 -19.81 -23.04 -15.11
CA SER A 120 -18.89 -21.89 -15.22
C SER A 120 -19.57 -20.53 -15.42
N ASP A 121 -20.87 -20.53 -15.70
CA ASP A 121 -21.69 -19.32 -15.81
C ASP A 121 -22.67 -19.19 -14.61
N ASP A 122 -22.63 -20.14 -13.66
CA ASP A 122 -23.60 -20.25 -12.58
C ASP A 122 -23.24 -19.34 -11.40
N VAL A 123 -24.21 -18.58 -10.91
CA VAL A 123 -24.07 -17.85 -9.65
C VAL A 123 -24.57 -18.73 -8.51
N VAL A 124 -23.69 -19.01 -7.56
CA VAL A 124 -24.02 -19.73 -6.32
C VAL A 124 -24.09 -18.73 -5.18
N HIS A 125 -25.28 -18.57 -4.61
CA HIS A 125 -25.56 -17.63 -3.53
C HIS A 125 -25.62 -18.36 -2.19
N LEU A 126 -24.50 -18.35 -1.47
CA LEU A 126 -24.32 -19.02 -0.19
C LEU A 126 -24.69 -18.09 0.97
N ILE A 127 -25.72 -18.44 1.72
CA ILE A 127 -26.11 -17.71 2.94
C ILE A 127 -25.51 -18.40 4.15
N LEU A 128 -24.56 -17.75 4.82
CA LEU A 128 -24.03 -18.22 6.09
C LEU A 128 -24.91 -17.69 7.24
N ASN A 129 -25.72 -18.59 7.80
CA ASN A 129 -26.75 -18.30 8.80
C ASN A 129 -26.43 -19.00 10.13
N GLY A 130 -25.33 -18.60 10.76
CA GLY A 130 -24.81 -19.23 11.98
C GLY A 130 -24.11 -20.56 11.69
N ALA A 131 -23.37 -20.63 10.58
CA ALA A 131 -22.63 -21.80 10.15
C ALA A 131 -21.21 -21.83 10.74
N SER A 132 -20.79 -22.98 11.25
CA SER A 132 -19.41 -23.24 11.67
C SER A 132 -18.90 -24.46 10.91
N ILE A 133 -17.94 -24.28 10.01
CA ILE A 133 -17.39 -25.35 9.17
C ILE A 133 -15.89 -25.45 9.46
N THR A 134 -15.47 -26.64 9.89
CA THR A 134 -14.07 -26.99 10.04
C THR A 134 -13.75 -28.10 9.05
N SER A 135 -12.67 -27.95 8.30
CA SER A 135 -12.00 -29.04 7.59
C SER A 135 -10.66 -29.29 8.26
N SER A 136 -10.32 -30.53 8.59
CA SER A 136 -8.97 -30.87 9.08
C SER A 136 -7.97 -31.13 7.96
N ASP A 137 -8.46 -31.32 6.74
CA ASP A 137 -7.69 -31.67 5.55
C ASP A 137 -8.35 -31.05 4.30
N GLY A 138 -7.76 -29.96 3.81
CA GLY A 138 -8.32 -29.16 2.73
C GLY A 138 -9.05 -27.89 3.20
N ALA A 139 -9.54 -27.12 2.22
CA ALA A 139 -10.35 -25.94 2.44
C ALA A 139 -11.71 -26.29 3.09
N ALA A 140 -12.27 -25.39 3.88
CA ALA A 140 -13.60 -25.60 4.46
C ALA A 140 -14.72 -25.20 3.47
N ILE A 141 -14.48 -24.17 2.65
CA ILE A 141 -15.30 -23.85 1.48
C ILE A 141 -14.38 -23.87 0.26
N ASN A 142 -14.69 -24.74 -0.71
CA ASN A 142 -13.88 -24.98 -1.90
C ASN A 142 -14.73 -24.86 -3.16
N ALA A 143 -14.74 -23.68 -3.79
CA ALA A 143 -15.37 -23.48 -5.09
C ALA A 143 -14.42 -23.87 -6.22
N GLN A 144 -14.62 -25.08 -6.73
CA GLN A 144 -13.84 -25.63 -7.84
C GLN A 144 -14.33 -25.10 -9.18
N GLN A 145 -15.63 -24.86 -9.31
CA GLN A 145 -16.22 -24.17 -10.44
C GLN A 145 -17.54 -23.49 -10.03
N SER A 146 -17.64 -22.23 -10.40
CA SER A 146 -18.86 -21.43 -10.52
C SER A 146 -18.63 -20.38 -11.61
N GLY A 147 -19.61 -19.53 -11.91
CA GLY A 147 -19.31 -18.24 -12.54
C GLY A 147 -18.98 -17.17 -11.48
N LYS A 148 -19.63 -17.29 -10.32
CA LYS A 148 -19.42 -16.42 -9.16
C LYS A 148 -19.95 -17.08 -7.89
N LEU A 149 -19.16 -17.03 -6.82
CA LEU A 149 -19.60 -17.37 -5.47
C LEU A 149 -19.96 -16.09 -4.71
N VAL A 150 -21.24 -15.93 -4.37
CA VAL A 150 -21.70 -14.84 -3.49
C VAL A 150 -21.97 -15.40 -2.11
N ILE A 151 -21.23 -14.94 -1.10
CA ILE A 151 -21.37 -15.33 0.31
C ILE A 151 -22.07 -14.19 1.07
N THR A 152 -23.32 -14.40 1.46
CA THR A 152 -24.06 -13.46 2.30
C THR A 152 -24.02 -13.88 3.77
N LEU A 153 -23.53 -12.97 4.62
CA LEU A 153 -23.53 -13.11 6.07
C LEU A 153 -24.90 -12.72 6.61
N ALA A 154 -25.70 -13.71 7.03
CA ALA A 154 -27.03 -13.46 7.55
C ALA A 154 -27.00 -12.54 8.78
N ASP A 155 -27.88 -11.54 8.80
CA ASP A 155 -27.93 -10.53 9.86
C ASP A 155 -28.07 -11.15 11.26
N GLY A 156 -27.29 -10.60 12.20
CA GLY A 156 -27.29 -11.07 13.59
C GLY A 156 -26.67 -12.45 13.83
N THR A 157 -26.06 -13.08 12.83
CA THR A 157 -25.40 -14.39 12.97
C THR A 157 -23.88 -14.30 13.03
N GLU A 158 -23.26 -15.30 13.64
CA GLU A 158 -21.82 -15.48 13.68
C GLU A 158 -21.44 -16.76 12.94
N ASN A 159 -20.58 -16.61 11.93
CA ASN A 159 -20.14 -17.70 11.07
C ASN A 159 -18.65 -17.95 11.26
N LYS A 160 -18.23 -19.21 11.22
CA LYS A 160 -16.83 -19.61 11.45
C LYS A 160 -16.38 -20.60 10.40
N ILE A 161 -15.27 -20.29 9.73
CA ILE A 161 -14.68 -21.14 8.71
C ILE A 161 -13.23 -21.42 9.11
N THR A 162 -12.82 -22.68 9.11
CA THR A 162 -11.48 -23.09 9.53
C THR A 162 -11.01 -24.26 8.69
N ASP A 163 -9.83 -24.16 8.08
CA ASP A 163 -9.22 -25.24 7.32
C ASP A 163 -8.18 -26.04 8.12
N GLY A 164 -7.62 -27.06 7.48
CA GLY A 164 -6.52 -27.84 8.01
C GLY A 164 -5.20 -27.06 7.93
N SER A 165 -4.20 -27.44 8.71
CA SER A 165 -2.82 -26.94 8.52
C SER A 165 -2.08 -27.63 7.36
N THR A 166 -2.70 -28.63 6.74
CA THR A 166 -2.16 -29.45 5.65
C THR A 166 -3.30 -29.87 4.74
N TYR A 167 -3.08 -29.86 3.44
CA TYR A 167 -4.04 -30.31 2.43
C TYR A 167 -3.46 -31.52 1.70
N SER A 168 -4.17 -32.64 1.71
CA SER A 168 -3.74 -33.90 1.10
C SER A 168 -4.05 -33.99 -0.39
N GLU A 169 -5.14 -33.35 -0.82
CA GLU A 169 -5.61 -33.31 -2.19
C GLU A 169 -5.41 -31.90 -2.75
N LEU A 170 -4.41 -31.78 -3.62
CA LEU A 170 -4.11 -30.57 -4.37
C LEU A 170 -4.08 -30.90 -5.85
N ASP A 171 -4.46 -29.95 -6.70
CA ASP A 171 -4.27 -30.04 -8.14
C ASP A 171 -2.83 -29.67 -8.56
N ASP A 172 -2.58 -29.68 -9.87
CA ASP A 172 -1.25 -29.38 -10.44
C ASP A 172 -0.79 -27.93 -10.17
N SER A 173 -1.70 -27.03 -9.82
CA SER A 173 -1.43 -25.64 -9.43
C SER A 173 -1.18 -25.49 -7.92
N ASN A 174 -1.18 -26.59 -7.16
CA ASN A 174 -1.13 -26.61 -5.69
C ASN A 174 -2.36 -25.97 -5.02
N GLU A 175 -3.55 -26.12 -5.62
CA GLU A 175 -4.83 -25.60 -5.12
C GLU A 175 -5.74 -26.72 -4.60
N PRO A 176 -6.67 -26.45 -3.66
CA PRO A 176 -6.93 -25.15 -3.03
C PRO A 176 -5.83 -24.77 -2.02
N ASP A 177 -5.75 -23.50 -1.66
CA ASP A 177 -4.72 -22.97 -0.75
C ASP A 177 -5.28 -21.94 0.26
N ALA A 178 -6.59 -21.98 0.51
CA ALA A 178 -7.25 -21.06 1.42
C ALA A 178 -8.42 -21.72 2.15
N ALA A 179 -8.75 -21.23 3.35
CA ALA A 179 -9.91 -21.75 4.08
C ALA A 179 -11.24 -21.51 3.36
N ILE A 180 -11.35 -20.39 2.65
CA ILE A 180 -12.35 -20.13 1.61
C ILE A 180 -11.60 -19.94 0.30
N PHE A 181 -11.71 -20.90 -0.59
CA PHE A 181 -11.04 -20.88 -1.89
C PHE A 181 -12.08 -20.88 -3.02
N SER A 182 -11.79 -20.17 -4.11
CA SER A 182 -12.56 -20.22 -5.36
C SER A 182 -11.66 -20.11 -6.58
N LYS A 183 -11.93 -20.91 -7.61
CA LYS A 183 -11.33 -20.75 -8.94
C LYS A 183 -11.91 -19.58 -9.74
N ASP A 184 -13.06 -19.06 -9.31
CA ASP A 184 -13.77 -17.94 -9.93
C ASP A 184 -14.01 -16.81 -8.90
N ASP A 185 -14.72 -15.76 -9.30
CA ASP A 185 -15.03 -14.61 -8.45
C ASP A 185 -15.65 -14.99 -7.09
N ILE A 186 -15.20 -14.32 -6.02
CA ILE A 186 -15.85 -14.34 -4.70
C ILE A 186 -16.39 -12.96 -4.39
N THR A 187 -17.64 -12.88 -3.93
CA THR A 187 -18.19 -11.71 -3.25
C THR A 187 -18.68 -12.04 -1.86
N ILE A 188 -18.36 -11.20 -0.87
CA ILE A 188 -18.88 -11.29 0.49
C ILE A 188 -19.69 -10.04 0.82
N ASN A 189 -20.93 -10.22 1.28
CA ASN A 189 -21.84 -9.15 1.67
C ASN A 189 -22.70 -9.57 2.89
N GLY A 190 -23.60 -8.70 3.34
CA GLY A 190 -24.49 -8.92 4.47
C GLY A 190 -23.93 -8.49 5.82
N PHE A 191 -24.82 -8.26 6.79
CA PHE A 191 -24.50 -7.61 8.07
C PHE A 191 -24.14 -8.58 9.21
N GLY A 192 -24.10 -9.89 8.95
CA GLY A 192 -23.60 -10.87 9.91
C GLY A 192 -22.09 -10.77 10.16
N SER A 193 -21.55 -11.66 10.99
CA SER A 193 -20.11 -11.79 11.21
C SER A 193 -19.54 -13.08 10.63
N LEU A 194 -18.27 -12.99 10.20
CA LEU A 194 -17.49 -14.09 9.67
C LEU A 194 -16.12 -14.11 10.35
N THR A 195 -15.75 -15.25 10.94
CA THR A 195 -14.39 -15.52 11.39
C THR A 195 -13.78 -16.61 10.51
N VAL A 196 -12.67 -16.30 9.83
CA VAL A 196 -11.92 -17.24 9.01
C VAL A 196 -10.57 -17.53 9.64
N LYS A 197 -10.19 -18.81 9.68
CA LYS A 197 -8.85 -19.25 10.06
C LYS A 197 -8.24 -20.06 8.92
N GLY A 198 -7.28 -19.45 8.22
CA GLY A 198 -6.46 -20.08 7.19
C GLY A 198 -5.17 -20.63 7.82
N ASN A 199 -5.22 -21.83 8.36
CA ASN A 199 -4.09 -22.50 8.98
C ASN A 199 -3.08 -23.06 7.96
N TYR A 200 -3.52 -23.37 6.73
CA TYR A 200 -2.62 -23.89 5.69
C TYR A 200 -1.81 -22.77 5.04
N LYS A 201 -2.52 -21.80 4.45
CA LYS A 201 -1.95 -20.63 3.77
C LYS A 201 -2.93 -19.45 3.91
N ASN A 202 -3.72 -19.16 2.88
CA ASN A 202 -4.53 -17.95 2.81
C ASN A 202 -5.83 -18.08 3.63
N GLY A 203 -6.39 -16.96 4.04
CA GLY A 203 -7.73 -16.93 4.64
C GLY A 203 -8.81 -17.12 3.58
N ILE A 204 -8.90 -16.15 2.67
CA ILE A 204 -9.87 -16.09 1.57
C ILE A 204 -9.11 -15.82 0.27
N HIS A 205 -9.24 -16.72 -0.71
CA HIS A 205 -8.54 -16.60 -1.99
C HIS A 205 -9.48 -16.86 -3.16
N SER A 206 -9.51 -15.92 -4.11
CA SER A 206 -10.10 -16.13 -5.44
C SER A 206 -9.00 -16.11 -6.50
N LYS A 207 -9.07 -17.05 -7.44
CA LYS A 207 -8.23 -17.06 -8.65
C LYS A 207 -8.67 -16.03 -9.71
N ASP A 208 -9.76 -15.32 -9.46
CA ASP A 208 -10.22 -14.14 -10.22
C ASP A 208 -10.33 -12.95 -9.24
N GLY A 209 -11.49 -12.30 -9.16
CA GLY A 209 -11.74 -11.13 -8.29
C GLY A 209 -12.32 -11.50 -6.92
N LEU A 210 -11.83 -10.82 -5.88
CA LEU A 210 -12.39 -10.90 -4.52
C LEU A 210 -13.02 -9.56 -4.12
N LYS A 211 -14.32 -9.56 -3.80
CA LYS A 211 -15.06 -8.39 -3.30
C LYS A 211 -15.52 -8.59 -1.87
N ILE A 212 -15.23 -7.61 -1.02
CA ILE A 212 -15.85 -7.44 0.30
C ILE A 212 -16.75 -6.21 0.23
N VAL A 213 -18.06 -6.41 0.13
CA VAL A 213 -19.03 -5.31 0.03
C VAL A 213 -19.30 -4.71 1.41
N ASN A 214 -19.55 -5.55 2.41
CA ASN A 214 -19.74 -5.18 3.81
C ASN A 214 -19.68 -6.42 4.74
N GLY A 215 -19.97 -6.24 6.02
CA GLY A 215 -19.98 -7.29 7.05
C GLY A 215 -19.01 -7.04 8.19
N THR A 216 -19.04 -7.90 9.22
CA THR A 216 -18.01 -7.91 10.29
C THR A 216 -17.11 -9.12 10.11
N ILE A 217 -15.93 -8.91 9.54
CA ILE A 217 -15.05 -9.99 9.08
C ILE A 217 -13.76 -9.99 9.89
N THR A 218 -13.38 -11.15 10.40
CA THR A 218 -12.09 -11.38 11.06
C THR A 218 -11.38 -12.52 10.36
N VAL A 219 -10.13 -12.31 9.94
CA VAL A 219 -9.33 -13.33 9.25
C VAL A 219 -7.96 -13.43 9.93
N ASP A 220 -7.58 -14.65 10.27
CA ASP A 220 -6.25 -15.03 10.78
C ASP A 220 -5.68 -16.08 9.81
N ALA A 221 -4.57 -15.77 9.14
CA ALA A 221 -4.02 -16.58 8.05
C ALA A 221 -2.51 -16.82 8.22
N ALA A 222 -2.07 -18.02 7.82
CA ALA A 222 -0.65 -18.41 7.77
C ALA A 222 0.08 -17.93 6.51
N ASN A 223 -0.64 -17.23 5.63
CA ASN A 223 -0.14 -16.48 4.49
C ASN A 223 -1.04 -15.23 4.36
N HIS A 224 -1.63 -14.93 3.21
CA HIS A 224 -2.44 -13.72 3.03
C HIS A 224 -3.84 -13.84 3.64
N THR A 225 -4.40 -12.74 4.15
CA THR A 225 -5.79 -12.80 4.65
C THR A 225 -6.80 -12.77 3.51
N LEU A 226 -6.67 -11.79 2.62
CA LEU A 226 -7.49 -11.61 1.42
C LEU A 226 -6.55 -11.65 0.22
N SER A 227 -6.77 -12.60 -0.67
CA SER A 227 -5.99 -12.75 -1.91
C SER A 227 -6.93 -12.83 -3.10
N GLY A 228 -6.65 -12.02 -4.13
CA GLY A 228 -7.38 -12.02 -5.39
C GLY A 228 -6.41 -11.85 -6.54
N LYS A 229 -6.50 -12.71 -7.56
CA LYS A 229 -5.59 -12.65 -8.70
C LYS A 229 -5.84 -11.41 -9.56
N ASP A 230 -7.11 -11.13 -9.87
CA ASP A 230 -7.49 -10.05 -10.78
C ASP A 230 -7.79 -8.74 -10.06
N TYR A 231 -8.25 -8.81 -8.81
CA TYR A 231 -8.33 -7.69 -7.87
C TYR A 231 -8.76 -8.15 -6.47
N VAL A 232 -8.48 -7.31 -5.47
CA VAL A 232 -9.21 -7.30 -4.19
C VAL A 232 -9.89 -5.95 -4.00
N ALA A 233 -11.21 -5.96 -3.83
CA ALA A 233 -12.01 -4.76 -3.64
C ALA A 233 -12.74 -4.75 -2.30
N VAL A 234 -12.55 -3.69 -1.51
CA VAL A 234 -13.24 -3.48 -0.25
C VAL A 234 -14.17 -2.27 -0.36
N GLY A 235 -15.45 -2.59 -0.48
CA GLY A 235 -16.56 -1.63 -0.55
C GLY A 235 -16.97 -1.07 0.81
N GLY A 236 -16.67 -1.76 1.90
CA GLY A 236 -17.07 -1.38 3.26
C GLY A 236 -16.93 -2.51 4.28
N GLY A 237 -17.61 -2.37 5.42
CA GLY A 237 -17.60 -3.34 6.52
C GLY A 237 -16.61 -3.02 7.63
N THR A 238 -16.51 -3.90 8.62
CA THR A 238 -15.51 -3.86 9.69
C THR A 238 -14.61 -5.09 9.58
N LEU A 239 -13.34 -4.87 9.24
CA LEU A 239 -12.38 -5.93 8.92
C LEU A 239 -11.25 -5.92 9.95
N ASN A 240 -10.97 -7.08 10.55
CA ASN A 240 -9.82 -7.30 11.43
C ASN A 240 -8.98 -8.42 10.82
N LEU A 241 -7.82 -8.06 10.27
CA LEU A 241 -7.05 -8.94 9.42
C LEU A 241 -5.66 -9.14 10.03
N THR A 242 -5.23 -10.40 10.12
CA THR A 242 -3.91 -10.78 10.63
C THR A 242 -3.32 -11.88 9.75
N SER A 243 -2.12 -11.64 9.23
CA SER A 243 -1.36 -12.54 8.36
C SER A 243 0.10 -12.65 8.83
N THR A 244 0.79 -13.69 8.36
CA THR A 244 2.26 -13.78 8.47
C THR A 244 2.99 -13.24 7.25
N GLU A 245 2.28 -12.99 6.16
CA GLU A 245 2.76 -12.31 4.93
C GLU A 245 1.90 -11.05 4.74
N ASP A 246 1.59 -10.67 3.50
CA ASP A 246 0.72 -9.54 3.21
C ASP A 246 -0.70 -9.75 3.73
N THR A 247 -1.40 -8.68 4.03
CA THR A 247 -2.77 -8.80 4.55
C THR A 247 -3.80 -8.76 3.45
N ILE A 248 -3.88 -7.64 2.72
CA ILE A 248 -4.70 -7.48 1.51
C ILE A 248 -3.75 -7.56 0.33
N HIS A 249 -3.84 -8.63 -0.45
CA HIS A 249 -2.89 -8.95 -1.52
C HIS A 249 -3.62 -9.15 -2.85
N SER A 250 -3.09 -8.57 -3.93
CA SER A 250 -3.53 -8.87 -5.28
C SER A 250 -2.37 -8.91 -6.27
N ALA A 251 -2.42 -9.84 -7.22
CA ALA A 251 -1.46 -9.89 -8.33
C ALA A 251 -1.67 -8.77 -9.37
N THR A 252 -2.64 -7.88 -9.14
CA THR A 252 -2.93 -6.74 -10.01
C THR A 252 -3.35 -5.53 -9.18
N ASP A 253 -4.59 -5.48 -8.68
CA ASP A 253 -5.22 -4.26 -8.20
C ASP A 253 -5.92 -4.44 -6.84
N VAL A 254 -5.65 -3.52 -5.92
CA VAL A 254 -6.42 -3.35 -4.69
C VAL A 254 -7.20 -2.05 -4.76
N SER A 255 -8.50 -2.12 -4.48
CA SER A 255 -9.37 -0.94 -4.37
C SER A 255 -10.10 -0.91 -3.02
N ILE A 256 -9.98 0.19 -2.29
CA ILE A 256 -10.67 0.40 -1.02
C ILE A 256 -11.50 1.67 -1.11
N THR A 257 -12.82 1.53 -1.13
CA THR A 257 -13.74 2.68 -1.25
C THR A 257 -14.29 3.14 0.10
N ASP A 258 -14.46 2.22 1.05
CA ASP A 258 -14.89 2.52 2.42
C ASP A 258 -14.54 1.35 3.37
N GLY A 259 -14.82 1.49 4.66
CA GLY A 259 -14.70 0.43 5.67
C GLY A 259 -13.96 0.87 6.92
N SER A 260 -14.02 0.04 7.97
CA SER A 260 -13.19 0.15 9.18
C SER A 260 -12.25 -1.04 9.21
N ILE A 261 -11.00 -0.85 8.78
CA ILE A 261 -10.05 -1.92 8.51
C ILE A 261 -8.89 -1.81 9.50
N THR A 262 -8.62 -2.90 10.24
CA THR A 262 -7.44 -3.03 11.10
C THR A 262 -6.58 -4.17 10.60
N ILE A 263 -5.30 -3.90 10.38
CA ILE A 263 -4.34 -4.80 9.75
C ILE A 263 -3.14 -5.05 10.68
N ASN A 264 -2.76 -6.31 10.81
CA ASN A 264 -1.53 -6.77 11.43
C ASN A 264 -0.83 -7.75 10.47
N ALA A 265 0.11 -7.23 9.68
CA ALA A 265 0.83 -8.00 8.67
C ALA A 265 2.16 -8.56 9.21
N GLY A 266 2.63 -9.64 8.57
CA GLY A 266 3.99 -10.11 8.72
C GLY A 266 4.93 -9.49 7.69
N ASP A 267 4.43 -9.32 6.46
CA ASP A 267 5.04 -8.53 5.38
C ASP A 267 4.16 -7.29 5.14
N ASP A 268 3.47 -7.13 4.02
CA ASP A 268 2.82 -5.85 3.71
C ASP A 268 1.43 -5.68 4.29
N GLY A 269 1.09 -4.44 4.66
CA GLY A 269 -0.26 -4.13 5.06
C GLY A 269 -1.24 -4.31 3.89
N ILE A 270 -0.95 -3.65 2.78
CA ILE A 270 -1.71 -3.70 1.53
C ILE A 270 -0.72 -3.78 0.38
N HIS A 271 -0.82 -4.83 -0.44
CA HIS A 271 0.05 -5.06 -1.59
C HIS A 271 -0.77 -5.29 -2.86
N ALA A 272 -0.39 -4.62 -3.95
CA ALA A 272 -0.84 -4.96 -5.28
C ALA A 272 0.28 -4.83 -6.31
N ASP A 273 0.51 -5.84 -7.16
CA ASP A 273 1.60 -5.79 -8.16
C ASP A 273 1.45 -4.59 -9.13
N SER A 274 0.21 -4.17 -9.42
CA SER A 274 -0.11 -3.03 -10.29
C SER A 274 -0.58 -1.81 -9.49
N THR A 275 -1.81 -1.76 -8.97
CA THR A 275 -2.31 -0.55 -8.30
C THR A 275 -2.94 -0.77 -6.93
N VAL A 276 -2.65 0.14 -6.00
CA VAL A 276 -3.43 0.30 -4.78
C VAL A 276 -4.17 1.64 -4.85
N THR A 277 -5.51 1.60 -4.81
CA THR A 277 -6.35 2.80 -4.79
C THR A 277 -7.18 2.86 -3.51
N ILE A 278 -7.03 3.94 -2.74
CA ILE A 278 -7.77 4.20 -1.50
C ILE A 278 -8.62 5.47 -1.68
N ASP A 279 -9.94 5.30 -1.85
CA ASP A 279 -10.89 6.40 -1.97
C ASP A 279 -11.49 6.84 -0.63
N GLY A 280 -11.48 5.97 0.38
CA GLY A 280 -12.14 6.22 1.65
C GLY A 280 -11.87 5.17 2.74
N GLY A 281 -12.68 5.23 3.80
CA GLY A 281 -12.59 4.35 4.96
C GLY A 281 -11.67 4.84 6.08
N THR A 282 -11.62 4.07 7.17
CA THR A 282 -10.68 4.19 8.27
C THR A 282 -9.77 2.96 8.24
N ILE A 283 -8.51 3.14 7.89
CA ILE A 283 -7.54 2.06 7.69
C ILE A 283 -6.42 2.23 8.71
N LYS A 284 -6.24 1.21 9.55
CA LYS A 284 -5.20 1.18 10.57
C LYS A 284 -4.29 -0.03 10.35
N ILE A 285 -3.11 0.22 9.82
CA ILE A 285 -2.03 -0.76 9.70
C ILE A 285 -1.20 -0.64 10.98
N GLU A 286 -1.43 -1.56 11.92
CA GLU A 286 -0.78 -1.54 13.23
C GLU A 286 0.65 -2.06 13.19
N LYS A 287 0.92 -2.93 12.23
CA LYS A 287 2.22 -3.55 11.99
C LYS A 287 2.28 -4.05 10.55
N SER A 288 3.40 -3.80 9.90
CA SER A 288 3.79 -4.40 8.63
C SER A 288 5.30 -4.26 8.41
N ASN A 289 5.83 -4.93 7.39
CA ASN A 289 7.13 -4.64 6.82
C ASN A 289 7.02 -3.33 6.04
N GLU A 290 6.35 -3.31 4.89
CA GLU A 290 5.91 -2.09 4.23
C GLU A 290 4.43 -1.82 4.51
N GLY A 291 4.03 -0.56 4.56
CA GLY A 291 2.63 -0.20 4.83
C GLY A 291 1.71 -0.50 3.65
N ILE A 292 1.92 0.22 2.56
CA ILE A 292 1.11 0.17 1.35
C ILE A 292 2.07 0.12 0.16
N GLU A 293 2.02 -0.97 -0.61
CA GLU A 293 2.88 -1.17 -1.78
C GLU A 293 2.06 -1.37 -3.05
N GLY A 294 2.50 -0.72 -4.13
CA GLY A 294 2.20 -1.16 -5.49
C GLY A 294 2.98 -0.36 -6.54
N THR A 295 2.88 -0.75 -7.81
CA THR A 295 3.49 0.04 -8.89
C THR A 295 2.94 1.47 -8.91
N VAL A 296 1.62 1.60 -8.74
CA VAL A 296 0.97 2.90 -8.50
C VAL A 296 0.15 2.85 -7.21
N VAL A 297 0.50 3.70 -6.25
CA VAL A 297 -0.29 3.89 -5.03
C VAL A 297 -1.03 5.22 -5.12
N THR A 298 -2.35 5.20 -5.03
CA THR A 298 -3.22 6.39 -5.07
C THR A 298 -4.08 6.49 -3.82
N ILE A 299 -3.94 7.59 -3.06
CA ILE A 299 -4.74 7.90 -1.87
C ILE A 299 -5.59 9.13 -2.15
N ASN A 300 -6.86 8.92 -2.47
CA ASN A 300 -7.84 9.98 -2.74
C ASN A 300 -8.54 10.47 -1.48
N GLY A 301 -8.63 9.63 -0.44
CA GLY A 301 -9.37 9.94 0.78
C GLY A 301 -9.12 8.95 1.92
N GLY A 302 -9.99 9.03 2.94
CA GLY A 302 -9.93 8.16 4.13
C GLY A 302 -9.15 8.74 5.32
N ASP A 303 -9.17 8.01 6.42
CA ASP A 303 -8.33 8.19 7.60
C ASP A 303 -7.39 6.99 7.69
N VAL A 304 -6.16 7.17 7.22
CA VAL A 304 -5.16 6.11 7.04
C VAL A 304 -4.02 6.31 8.03
N SER A 305 -3.75 5.29 8.83
CA SER A 305 -2.65 5.26 9.79
C SER A 305 -1.77 4.05 9.53
N VAL A 306 -0.48 4.29 9.28
CA VAL A 306 0.50 3.26 8.93
C VAL A 306 1.59 3.16 9.98
N THR A 307 1.90 1.94 10.43
CA THR A 307 3.11 1.61 11.19
C THR A 307 3.85 0.47 10.49
N ALA A 308 5.02 0.80 9.95
CA ALA A 308 5.83 -0.06 9.10
C ALA A 308 7.26 -0.21 9.66
N SER A 309 7.86 -1.39 9.53
CA SER A 309 9.27 -1.63 9.90
C SER A 309 10.26 -1.35 8.77
N ASP A 310 9.77 -1.16 7.57
CA ASP A 310 10.46 -0.57 6.44
C ASP A 310 9.63 0.63 5.95
N ASP A 311 9.20 0.66 4.69
CA ASP A 311 8.59 1.84 4.09
C ASP A 311 7.12 2.03 4.45
N GLY A 312 6.72 3.29 4.61
CA GLY A 312 5.33 3.64 4.94
C GLY A 312 4.39 3.47 3.75
N VAL A 313 4.74 4.10 2.64
CA VAL A 313 4.04 4.00 1.36
C VAL A 313 5.11 3.81 0.30
N ASN A 314 5.04 2.72 -0.45
CA ASN A 314 6.05 2.35 -1.43
C ASN A 314 5.45 2.28 -2.84
N GLY A 315 5.96 3.12 -3.73
CA GLY A 315 5.78 3.00 -5.17
C GLY A 315 6.93 2.19 -5.76
N SER A 316 6.64 0.97 -6.18
CA SER A 316 7.67 -0.01 -6.52
C SER A 316 7.17 -0.94 -7.62
N ASN A 317 8.04 -1.23 -8.61
CA ASN A 317 7.74 -2.26 -9.59
C ASN A 317 8.02 -3.62 -8.95
N GLY A 318 7.00 -4.21 -8.31
CA GLY A 318 6.99 -5.62 -7.91
C GLY A 318 7.01 -6.57 -9.12
N LEU A 319 6.78 -6.03 -10.33
CA LEU A 319 6.97 -6.70 -11.61
C LEU A 319 8.46 -7.05 -11.83
N THR A 320 8.93 -8.12 -11.20
CA THR A 320 10.06 -8.85 -11.74
C THR A 320 9.64 -9.30 -13.13
N ASP A 321 10.32 -8.80 -14.16
CA ASP A 321 10.14 -9.16 -15.58
C ASP A 321 9.89 -10.67 -15.78
N ASP A 322 8.62 -11.09 -15.80
CA ASP A 322 8.19 -12.46 -16.13
C ASP A 322 8.17 -12.70 -17.65
N SER A 323 9.20 -12.21 -18.35
CA SER A 323 9.40 -12.52 -19.77
C SER A 323 10.23 -13.79 -19.99
N THR A 324 10.09 -14.79 -19.11
CA THR A 324 10.44 -16.17 -19.45
C THR A 324 9.23 -17.08 -19.39
N ASP A 325 8.28 -16.80 -20.29
CA ASP A 325 7.31 -17.76 -20.77
C ASP A 325 8.03 -19.05 -21.22
N GLU A 326 7.61 -20.14 -20.58
CA GLU A 326 7.85 -21.52 -20.97
C GLU A 326 7.52 -21.71 -22.45
N THR A 327 8.54 -21.98 -23.28
CA THR A 327 8.52 -23.05 -24.30
C THR A 327 9.81 -23.03 -25.13
N THR A 328 10.64 -24.05 -24.99
CA THR A 328 10.98 -24.95 -26.11
C THR A 328 11.86 -26.09 -25.63
N THR A 329 11.29 -27.28 -25.74
CA THR A 329 11.98 -28.57 -25.81
C THR A 329 13.11 -28.55 -26.83
N GLU A 330 14.30 -28.97 -26.43
CA GLU A 330 15.12 -29.86 -27.27
C GLU A 330 15.83 -30.91 -26.41
N GLU A 331 15.53 -32.16 -26.71
CA GLU A 331 16.31 -33.31 -26.33
C GLU A 331 17.78 -33.11 -26.75
N THR A 332 18.71 -33.51 -25.88
CA THR A 332 19.91 -34.15 -26.39
C THR A 332 20.20 -35.38 -25.56
N THR A 333 19.86 -36.52 -26.15
CA THR A 333 20.26 -37.85 -25.73
C THR A 333 21.78 -37.97 -25.68
N THR A 334 22.33 -38.45 -24.56
CA THR A 334 23.46 -39.41 -24.59
C THR A 334 23.42 -40.32 -23.36
N ASP A 335 22.97 -41.53 -23.63
CA ASP A 335 23.36 -42.82 -23.05
C ASP A 335 24.75 -42.87 -22.38
N GLN A 336 24.79 -43.29 -21.11
CA GLN A 336 25.76 -44.26 -20.59
C GLN A 336 25.15 -44.98 -19.37
N THR A 337 24.74 -46.22 -19.59
CA THR A 337 24.50 -47.24 -18.56
C THR A 337 25.80 -47.62 -17.81
N THR A 338 25.76 -47.78 -16.48
CA THR A 338 26.39 -48.92 -15.75
C THR A 338 25.90 -49.02 -14.30
N ASP A 339 25.07 -50.05 -14.06
CA ASP A 339 25.11 -51.10 -13.02
C ASP A 339 25.66 -50.84 -11.58
N ALA A 340 24.72 -50.94 -10.63
CA ALA A 340 24.72 -51.65 -9.33
C ALA A 340 25.88 -51.58 -8.30
N THR A 341 25.50 -51.26 -7.04
CA THR A 341 25.56 -52.08 -5.80
C THR A 341 26.00 -51.34 -4.52
N ASN A 342 25.28 -51.64 -3.42
CA ASN A 342 25.65 -51.67 -1.99
C ASN A 342 25.88 -50.38 -1.15
N GLN A 343 25.09 -50.29 -0.07
CA GLN A 343 25.34 -49.55 1.20
C GLN A 343 26.50 -50.18 2.03
N PRO A 344 26.89 -49.76 3.28
CA PRO A 344 26.68 -48.51 4.07
C PRO A 344 27.93 -47.92 4.83
N GLN A 345 27.86 -46.62 5.20
CA GLN A 345 28.39 -45.95 6.43
C GLN A 345 29.94 -45.88 6.73
N PRO A 346 30.41 -45.21 7.82
CA PRO A 346 31.00 -43.85 7.91
C PRO A 346 32.51 -43.81 8.31
N GLY A 347 33.12 -42.61 8.30
CA GLY A 347 34.25 -42.29 9.21
C GLY A 347 35.40 -41.44 8.66
N ASP A 348 35.67 -40.36 9.41
CA ASP A 348 36.97 -39.78 9.76
C ASP A 348 37.69 -38.70 8.89
N ASN A 349 37.88 -37.57 9.58
CA ASN A 349 38.74 -36.41 9.31
C ASN A 349 40.22 -36.75 9.11
N ALA A 350 40.90 -36.05 8.19
CA ALA A 350 42.18 -35.36 8.43
C ALA A 350 42.69 -34.56 7.21
N GLY A 351 42.72 -33.23 7.37
CA GLY A 351 43.87 -32.34 7.07
C GLY A 351 44.44 -32.21 5.65
N GLY A 352 44.22 -31.04 5.03
CA GLY A 352 45.05 -30.49 3.95
C GLY A 352 44.84 -28.97 3.78
N GLU A 353 45.89 -28.18 3.97
CA GLU A 353 45.96 -26.71 3.89
C GLU A 353 45.56 -26.10 2.53
N PRO A 354 45.20 -24.80 2.48
CA PRO A 354 44.56 -24.15 1.34
C PRO A 354 45.58 -23.59 0.33
N PRO A 355 45.21 -23.50 -0.96
CA PRO A 355 45.53 -22.26 -1.66
C PRO A 355 44.49 -21.86 -2.73
N GLY A 356 44.26 -20.55 -2.86
CA GLY A 356 43.95 -19.95 -4.17
C GLY A 356 42.88 -18.87 -4.18
N ASN A 357 43.30 -17.62 -3.98
CA ASN A 357 42.62 -16.44 -4.50
C ASN A 357 42.21 -16.65 -5.96
N ASN A 358 40.92 -16.47 -6.27
CA ASN A 358 40.48 -16.08 -7.60
C ASN A 358 39.77 -14.72 -7.49
N PRO A 359 40.30 -13.64 -8.09
CA PRO A 359 39.63 -12.34 -8.14
C PRO A 359 38.65 -12.34 -9.32
N GLY A 360 37.36 -12.44 -9.04
CA GLY A 360 36.33 -12.45 -10.07
C GLY A 360 35.03 -11.84 -9.59
N ARG A 361 34.73 -10.64 -10.12
CA ARG A 361 33.47 -9.89 -10.01
C ARG A 361 33.10 -9.45 -8.59
N GLY A 362 33.67 -8.32 -8.18
CA GLY A 362 32.89 -7.41 -7.34
C GLY A 362 31.60 -7.09 -8.09
N GLY A 363 30.49 -7.58 -7.56
CA GLY A 363 29.17 -7.14 -7.98
C GLY A 363 29.10 -5.65 -7.71
N ASP A 364 28.82 -4.90 -8.76
CA ASP A 364 28.40 -3.51 -8.67
C ASP A 364 27.07 -3.53 -7.91
N MET A 365 27.11 -3.33 -6.59
CA MET A 365 25.93 -3.12 -5.74
C MET A 365 25.51 -1.66 -5.87
N GLY A 366 25.11 -1.29 -7.09
CA GLY A 366 24.59 0.02 -7.43
C GLY A 366 23.51 -0.18 -8.48
N GLY A 367 22.28 -0.45 -8.02
CA GLY A 367 21.12 -0.23 -8.88
C GLY A 367 21.14 1.22 -9.35
N SER A 368 20.82 1.46 -10.62
CA SER A 368 20.68 2.83 -11.11
C SER A 368 19.45 3.43 -10.43
N MET A 369 19.57 4.60 -9.78
CA MET A 369 18.45 5.41 -9.28
C MET A 369 17.71 6.08 -10.46
N GLU A 370 17.50 5.34 -11.55
CA GLU A 370 16.82 5.85 -12.73
C GLU A 370 15.33 5.97 -12.43
N ASN A 371 14.75 7.11 -12.77
CA ASN A 371 13.31 7.34 -12.65
C ASN A 371 12.53 6.32 -13.48
N ASP A 372 11.72 5.52 -12.80
CA ASP A 372 10.76 4.65 -13.45
C ASP A 372 9.45 5.39 -13.72
N GLU A 373 9.15 5.66 -15.00
CA GLU A 373 7.96 6.41 -15.40
C GLU A 373 6.64 5.62 -15.23
N SER A 374 6.70 4.31 -14.95
CA SER A 374 5.50 3.53 -14.59
C SER A 374 5.12 3.66 -13.13
N VAL A 375 6.08 4.01 -12.27
CA VAL A 375 5.92 4.07 -10.82
C VAL A 375 5.43 5.45 -10.38
N LEU A 376 4.42 5.47 -9.51
CA LEU A 376 3.87 6.70 -8.96
C LEU A 376 3.28 6.49 -7.57
N VAL A 377 3.62 7.38 -6.64
CA VAL A 377 2.82 7.59 -5.43
C VAL A 377 2.02 8.89 -5.58
N GLU A 378 0.70 8.81 -5.48
CA GLU A 378 -0.21 9.96 -5.56
C GLU A 378 -1.06 10.09 -4.30
N ILE A 379 -1.06 11.30 -3.71
CA ILE A 379 -1.89 11.64 -2.55
C ILE A 379 -2.75 12.86 -2.90
N ASN A 380 -4.04 12.61 -3.11
CA ASN A 380 -5.02 13.61 -3.53
C ASN A 380 -5.88 14.14 -2.36
N GLY A 381 -5.95 13.41 -1.24
CA GLY A 381 -6.81 13.77 -0.12
C GLY A 381 -6.65 12.88 1.11
N GLY A 382 -7.60 12.99 2.04
CA GLY A 382 -7.64 12.20 3.28
C GLY A 382 -6.76 12.73 4.42
N THR A 383 -6.77 12.01 5.53
CA THR A 383 -5.81 12.14 6.63
C THR A 383 -4.87 10.96 6.56
N LEU A 384 -3.56 11.22 6.54
CA LEU A 384 -2.53 10.18 6.46
C LEU A 384 -1.52 10.37 7.58
N TYR A 385 -1.43 9.39 8.48
CA TYR A 385 -0.37 9.30 9.49
C TYR A 385 0.58 8.17 9.13
N ILE A 386 1.87 8.46 9.06
CA ILE A 386 2.91 7.47 8.75
C ILE A 386 3.92 7.42 9.88
N ASN A 387 4.18 6.21 10.37
CA ASN A 387 5.21 5.89 11.33
C ASN A 387 6.08 4.75 10.76
N ALA A 388 7.15 5.11 10.05
CA ALA A 388 7.99 4.17 9.31
C ALA A 388 9.42 4.15 9.88
N GLU A 389 10.08 2.99 9.79
CA GLU A 389 11.52 2.86 10.09
C GLU A 389 12.39 2.93 8.81
N GLY A 390 11.79 2.63 7.66
CA GLY A 390 12.26 2.94 6.31
C GLY A 390 11.90 4.37 5.88
N ASP A 391 11.84 4.59 4.57
CA ASP A 391 11.31 5.80 3.97
C ASP A 391 9.81 5.94 4.28
N SER A 392 9.38 7.13 4.66
CA SER A 392 7.94 7.30 4.98
C SER A 392 7.09 7.28 3.71
N ILE A 393 7.62 7.80 2.62
CA ILE A 393 7.07 7.69 1.28
C ILE A 393 8.26 7.38 0.36
N ASP A 394 8.30 6.20 -0.22
CA ASP A 394 9.28 5.81 -1.24
C ASP A 394 8.60 5.72 -2.62
N SER A 395 9.34 6.09 -3.66
CA SER A 395 8.91 5.90 -5.03
C SER A 395 10.10 5.71 -5.97
N ASN A 396 10.18 4.53 -6.58
CA ASN A 396 11.11 4.30 -7.67
C ASN A 396 10.82 5.15 -8.92
N GLY A 397 9.71 5.89 -8.94
CA GLY A 397 9.33 6.88 -9.93
C GLY A 397 9.09 8.24 -9.31
N SER A 398 7.88 8.80 -9.52
CA SER A 398 7.53 10.15 -9.06
C SER A 398 6.54 10.16 -7.90
N LEU A 399 6.48 11.29 -7.19
CA LEU A 399 5.54 11.56 -6.11
C LEU A 399 4.67 12.78 -6.47
N SER A 400 3.35 12.67 -6.31
CA SER A 400 2.39 13.75 -6.52
C SER A 400 1.52 13.96 -5.28
N ILE A 401 1.47 15.19 -4.77
CA ILE A 401 0.59 15.57 -3.65
C ILE A 401 -0.28 16.76 -4.06
N THR A 402 -1.58 16.51 -4.22
CA THR A 402 -2.56 17.55 -4.58
C THR A 402 -3.49 17.93 -3.43
N GLY A 403 -3.52 17.13 -2.36
CA GLY A 403 -4.34 17.37 -1.18
C GLY A 403 -3.94 16.52 0.02
N GLY A 404 -4.80 16.50 1.04
CA GLY A 404 -4.62 15.70 2.26
C GLY A 404 -4.02 16.46 3.45
N ASP A 405 -4.12 15.85 4.63
CA ASP A 405 -3.45 16.24 5.87
C ASP A 405 -2.49 15.10 6.28
N ILE A 406 -1.21 15.29 5.97
CA ILE A 406 -0.16 14.26 6.04
C ILE A 406 0.76 14.56 7.23
N THR A 407 0.84 13.63 8.18
CA THR A 407 1.72 13.70 9.35
C THR A 407 2.69 12.52 9.36
N ILE A 408 3.99 12.80 9.41
CA ILE A 408 5.04 11.77 9.29
C ILE A 408 5.95 11.77 10.52
N ASP A 409 5.96 10.64 11.22
CA ASP A 409 7.00 10.22 12.16
C ASP A 409 7.98 9.30 11.43
N GLY A 410 8.87 9.91 10.66
CA GLY A 410 9.80 9.18 9.79
C GLY A 410 10.98 8.57 10.52
N THR A 411 11.87 7.96 9.73
CA THR A 411 12.98 7.16 10.23
C THR A 411 13.91 7.88 11.18
N THR A 412 14.51 7.10 12.08
CA THR A 412 15.63 7.51 12.93
C THR A 412 16.97 6.92 12.48
N GLN A 413 16.95 6.10 11.42
CA GLN A 413 18.07 5.37 10.88
C GLN A 413 18.62 6.10 9.64
N GLY A 414 19.93 6.26 9.57
CA GLY A 414 20.53 6.91 8.40
C GLY A 414 20.46 6.03 7.16
N GLY A 415 20.41 6.66 5.98
CA GLY A 415 20.23 5.99 4.70
C GLY A 415 18.82 6.05 4.13
N ASN A 416 17.82 6.37 4.97
CA ASN A 416 16.42 6.55 4.60
C ASN A 416 16.01 8.01 4.90
N GLY A 417 14.89 8.46 4.33
CA GLY A 417 14.37 9.82 4.40
C GLY A 417 12.91 9.94 4.86
N ILE A 418 12.43 11.19 4.85
CA ILE A 418 10.98 11.49 5.02
C ILE A 418 10.25 11.13 3.72
N MET A 419 10.91 11.37 2.59
CA MET A 419 10.48 10.98 1.26
C MET A 419 11.73 10.60 0.48
N ASP A 420 11.65 9.51 -0.28
CA ASP A 420 12.59 9.15 -1.33
C ASP A 420 11.83 9.00 -2.65
N TYR A 421 12.44 9.49 -3.72
CA TYR A 421 11.89 9.37 -5.07
C TYR A 421 12.98 9.53 -6.12
N ASN A 422 12.90 8.76 -7.21
CA ASN A 422 13.88 8.85 -8.31
C ASN A 422 13.53 9.94 -9.34
N GLY A 423 12.24 10.22 -9.51
CA GLY A 423 11.68 11.17 -10.47
C GLY A 423 11.51 12.57 -9.89
N THR A 424 10.28 13.08 -9.91
CA THR A 424 9.93 14.37 -9.31
C THR A 424 8.94 14.18 -8.18
N ALA A 425 9.13 14.88 -7.06
CA ALA A 425 8.07 15.12 -6.10
C ALA A 425 7.41 16.48 -6.35
N GLU A 426 6.12 16.50 -6.64
CA GLU A 426 5.33 17.72 -6.86
C GLU A 426 4.28 17.90 -5.78
N ILE A 427 4.19 19.12 -5.23
CA ILE A 427 3.14 19.50 -4.29
C ILE A 427 2.36 20.73 -4.77
N THR A 428 1.04 20.58 -4.84
CA THR A 428 0.13 21.64 -5.31
C THR A 428 -0.97 22.00 -4.31
N GLY A 429 -1.20 21.15 -3.31
CA GLY A 429 -2.20 21.36 -2.27
C GLY A 429 -2.00 20.44 -1.07
N GLY A 430 -2.90 20.57 -0.09
CA GLY A 430 -2.82 19.82 1.18
C GLY A 430 -1.96 20.50 2.24
N THR A 431 -1.62 19.73 3.27
CA THR A 431 -0.64 20.05 4.30
C THR A 431 0.19 18.80 4.57
N ILE A 432 1.51 18.95 4.61
CA ILE A 432 2.44 17.92 5.04
C ILE A 432 3.30 18.49 6.15
N THR A 433 3.37 17.78 7.27
CA THR A 433 4.36 17.99 8.31
C THR A 433 5.02 16.66 8.61
N GLY A 434 6.31 16.56 8.36
CA GLY A 434 7.07 15.35 8.59
C GLY A 434 8.37 15.63 9.31
N VAL A 435 8.82 14.67 10.11
CA VAL A 435 10.18 14.67 10.65
C VAL A 435 10.91 13.39 10.28
N GLY A 436 12.23 13.44 10.27
CA GLY A 436 13.07 12.29 9.99
C GLY A 436 14.54 12.63 10.19
N THR A 437 15.42 11.83 9.63
CA THR A 437 16.85 12.08 9.52
C THR A 437 17.15 13.32 8.66
N SER A 438 18.32 13.93 8.88
CA SER A 438 18.82 15.04 8.04
C SER A 438 19.72 14.58 6.91
N ASP A 439 20.17 13.32 6.96
CA ASP A 439 20.78 12.63 5.84
C ASP A 439 19.71 12.11 4.89
N MET A 440 20.01 12.13 3.58
CA MET A 440 19.08 11.73 2.51
C MET A 440 17.75 12.50 2.47
N ALA A 441 17.56 13.53 3.31
CA ALA A 441 16.36 14.33 3.32
C ALA A 441 16.15 15.07 1.99
N GLN A 442 15.09 14.69 1.27
CA GLN A 442 14.66 15.30 0.03
C GLN A 442 13.56 16.35 0.25
N LEU A 443 13.43 17.29 -0.69
CA LEU A 443 12.41 18.33 -0.71
C LEU A 443 11.75 18.37 -2.09
N PHE A 444 10.49 18.80 -2.14
CA PHE A 444 9.72 18.95 -3.38
C PHE A 444 10.44 19.71 -4.50
N SER A 445 10.13 19.33 -5.72
CA SER A 445 10.70 19.84 -6.97
C SER A 445 10.27 21.28 -7.28
N ASP A 446 11.07 21.99 -8.07
CA ASP A 446 10.82 23.38 -8.51
C ASP A 446 9.51 23.54 -9.33
N SER A 447 8.98 22.44 -9.87
CA SER A 447 7.70 22.41 -10.59
C SER A 447 6.46 22.48 -9.69
N SER A 448 6.64 22.34 -8.37
CA SER A 448 5.58 22.50 -7.38
C SER A 448 4.95 23.90 -7.42
N THR A 449 3.70 24.02 -6.94
CA THR A 449 3.02 25.33 -6.81
C THR A 449 2.75 25.72 -5.36
N GLN A 450 2.91 24.80 -4.42
CA GLN A 450 2.75 25.06 -2.99
C GLN A 450 4.12 25.22 -2.32
N TYR A 451 4.27 26.27 -1.51
CA TYR A 451 5.52 26.57 -0.83
C TYR A 451 5.86 25.49 0.21
N SER A 452 7.12 25.09 0.27
CA SER A 452 7.62 24.07 1.17
C SER A 452 8.96 24.46 1.81
N LEU A 453 9.21 23.91 3.00
CA LEU A 453 10.40 24.11 3.80
C LEU A 453 10.96 22.76 4.23
N LEU A 454 12.21 22.47 3.89
CA LEU A 454 13.02 21.46 4.56
C LEU A 454 14.03 22.16 5.47
N TYR A 455 13.99 21.85 6.77
CA TYR A 455 14.93 22.40 7.74
C TYR A 455 15.70 21.29 8.46
N GLY A 456 17.03 21.33 8.36
CA GLY A 456 17.93 20.44 9.09
C GLY A 456 18.43 21.06 10.39
N PHE A 457 18.36 20.33 11.50
CA PHE A 457 18.83 20.80 12.80
C PHE A 457 20.32 20.51 13.00
N ASP A 458 21.04 21.41 13.68
CA ASP A 458 22.47 21.21 14.02
C ASP A 458 22.69 20.05 15.02
N SER A 459 21.62 19.63 15.70
CA SER A 459 21.61 18.49 16.61
C SER A 459 20.24 17.81 16.58
N THR A 460 20.22 16.50 16.75
CA THR A 460 18.99 15.70 16.88
C THR A 460 18.06 16.27 17.95
N GLN A 461 16.78 16.40 17.60
CA GLN A 461 15.70 16.79 18.49
C GLN A 461 15.13 15.55 19.20
N SER A 462 14.67 15.72 20.44
CA SER A 462 14.12 14.62 21.25
C SER A 462 12.68 14.31 20.84
N ALA A 463 12.27 13.04 20.98
CA ALA A 463 10.86 12.65 20.91
C ALA A 463 9.98 13.50 21.83
N GLY A 464 8.77 13.83 21.35
CA GLY A 464 7.83 14.72 22.02
C GLY A 464 8.12 16.21 21.85
N THR A 465 9.20 16.60 21.15
CA THR A 465 9.47 18.01 20.84
C THR A 465 8.47 18.50 19.80
N LYS A 466 7.67 19.51 20.15
CA LYS A 466 6.79 20.19 19.19
C LYS A 466 7.61 21.13 18.30
N ILE A 467 7.58 20.91 16.99
CA ILE A 467 8.07 21.87 16.00
C ILE A 467 6.92 22.78 15.59
N THR A 468 7.15 24.09 15.55
CA THR A 468 6.14 25.08 15.15
C THR A 468 6.74 26.09 14.20
N LEU A 469 6.13 26.27 13.03
CA LEU A 469 6.45 27.34 12.10
C LEU A 469 5.43 28.47 12.24
N LYS A 470 5.88 29.67 12.60
CA LYS A 470 5.00 30.82 12.82
C LYS A 470 5.24 31.91 11.78
N ASP A 471 4.19 32.58 11.34
CA ASP A 471 4.30 33.76 10.49
C ASP A 471 4.82 35.00 11.26
N SER A 472 5.10 36.08 10.55
CA SER A 472 5.53 37.37 11.14
C SER A 472 4.53 38.02 12.10
N SER A 473 3.26 37.59 12.09
CA SER A 473 2.22 38.02 13.03
C SER A 473 2.13 37.11 14.27
N GLY A 474 2.91 36.03 14.31
CA GLY A 474 2.93 35.04 15.38
C GLY A 474 1.87 33.94 15.25
N ASN A 475 1.16 33.86 14.13
CA ASN A 475 0.17 32.79 13.89
C ASN A 475 0.89 31.50 13.47
N GLU A 476 0.36 30.35 13.89
CA GLU A 476 0.89 29.05 13.51
C GLU A 476 0.54 28.72 12.04
N ALA A 477 1.57 28.60 11.21
CA ALA A 477 1.45 28.13 9.84
C ALA A 477 1.24 26.61 9.85
N ALA A 478 2.13 25.88 10.52
CA ALA A 478 2.07 24.44 10.69
C ALA A 478 2.79 24.02 11.98
N SER A 479 2.46 22.84 12.50
CA SER A 479 3.21 22.21 13.59
C SER A 479 3.13 20.69 13.55
N ILE A 480 4.13 20.06 14.16
CA ILE A 480 4.18 18.61 14.38
C ILE A 480 4.75 18.34 15.77
N THR A 481 4.23 17.32 16.45
CA THR A 481 4.83 16.79 17.68
C THR A 481 5.18 15.33 17.42
N SER A 482 6.46 15.07 17.18
CA SER A 482 6.89 13.73 16.78
C SER A 482 6.97 12.77 17.95
N ALA A 483 6.61 11.51 17.72
CA ALA A 483 6.84 10.41 18.65
C ALA A 483 8.30 9.90 18.64
N LYS A 484 9.11 10.31 17.65
CA LYS A 484 10.49 9.87 17.43
C LYS A 484 11.51 11.00 17.64
N THR A 485 12.77 10.63 17.79
CA THR A 485 13.88 11.60 17.67
C THR A 485 14.10 11.93 16.19
N PHE A 486 14.47 13.16 15.86
CA PHE A 486 14.61 13.58 14.45
C PHE A 486 15.72 14.60 14.24
N GLY A 487 16.28 14.61 13.03
CA GLY A 487 17.33 15.53 12.57
C GLY A 487 16.86 16.59 11.59
N ALA A 488 15.71 16.39 10.95
CA ALA A 488 15.10 17.34 10.02
C ALA A 488 13.58 17.43 10.18
N VAL A 489 13.00 18.50 9.63
CA VAL A 489 11.57 18.70 9.49
C VAL A 489 11.24 19.15 8.07
N LEU A 490 10.25 18.52 7.46
CA LEU A 490 9.61 18.89 6.20
C LEU A 490 8.25 19.53 6.51
N ILE A 491 7.98 20.70 5.92
CA ILE A 491 6.72 21.42 6.10
C ILE A 491 6.26 21.97 4.76
N SER A 492 5.03 21.66 4.36
CA SER A 492 4.31 22.42 3.34
C SER A 492 2.86 22.65 3.77
N SER A 493 2.33 23.82 3.44
CA SER A 493 0.96 24.20 3.77
C SER A 493 0.52 25.38 2.91
N SER A 494 -0.78 25.48 2.65
CA SER A 494 -1.40 26.63 1.96
C SER A 494 -1.20 27.98 2.67
N LYS A 495 -0.76 27.98 3.93
CA LYS A 495 -0.41 29.20 4.68
C LYS A 495 1.01 29.73 4.37
N LEU A 496 1.82 28.97 3.62
CA LEU A 496 3.14 29.39 3.17
C LEU A 496 3.01 30.21 1.89
N THR A 497 3.72 31.35 1.81
CA THR A 497 3.58 32.32 0.71
C THR A 497 4.93 32.86 0.27
N GLU A 498 5.04 33.24 -1.00
CA GLU A 498 6.20 33.88 -1.61
C GLU A 498 6.67 35.11 -0.82
N GLY A 499 7.95 35.17 -0.50
CA GLY A 499 8.57 36.26 0.25
C GLY A 499 8.08 36.37 1.70
N GLY A 500 7.27 35.44 2.18
CA GLY A 500 6.83 35.37 3.56
C GLY A 500 8.01 35.03 4.49
N THR A 501 8.12 35.75 5.61
CA THR A 501 9.08 35.44 6.67
C THR A 501 8.39 34.67 7.79
N TYR A 502 8.98 33.55 8.16
CA TYR A 502 8.52 32.62 9.18
C TYR A 502 9.60 32.39 10.23
N THR A 503 9.20 32.16 11.47
CA THR A 503 10.10 31.79 12.56
C THR A 503 9.82 30.34 12.95
N LEU A 504 10.86 29.50 12.86
CA LEU A 504 10.83 28.10 13.27
C LEU A 504 11.15 27.99 14.76
N TYR A 505 10.36 27.19 15.49
CA TYR A 505 10.55 26.89 16.91
C TYR A 505 10.65 25.39 17.14
N ALA A 506 11.51 25.00 18.08
CA ALA A 506 11.55 23.67 18.69
C ALA A 506 11.21 23.81 20.18
N GLY A 507 10.03 23.30 20.56
CA GLY A 507 9.37 23.69 21.81
C GLY A 507 9.17 25.21 21.86
N ASP A 508 9.62 25.82 22.95
CA ASP A 508 9.59 27.29 23.12
C ASP A 508 10.86 28.00 22.59
N THR A 509 11.83 27.25 22.08
CA THR A 509 13.12 27.79 21.63
C THR A 509 13.02 28.20 20.16
N LYS A 510 13.31 29.47 19.88
CA LYS A 510 13.47 29.95 18.50
C LYS A 510 14.70 29.31 17.88
N VAL A 511 14.51 28.69 16.71
CA VAL A 511 15.55 28.00 15.94
C VAL A 511 16.10 28.92 14.85
N ALA A 512 15.24 29.44 13.98
CA ALA A 512 15.63 30.28 12.85
C ALA A 512 14.52 31.24 12.42
N ASP A 513 14.89 32.35 11.78
CA ASP A 513 14.00 33.11 10.89
C ASP A 513 14.29 32.71 9.45
N ILE A 514 13.26 32.43 8.67
CA ILE A 514 13.34 31.84 7.33
C ILE A 514 12.45 32.67 6.42
N THR A 515 12.96 33.12 5.28
CA THR A 515 12.16 33.74 4.23
C THR A 515 12.00 32.74 3.08
N LEU A 516 10.78 32.55 2.60
CA LEU A 516 10.49 31.64 1.49
C LEU A 516 10.55 32.39 0.15
N ASP A 517 11.76 32.54 -0.40
CA ASP A 517 11.98 33.22 -1.68
C ASP A 517 11.81 32.30 -2.91
N SER A 518 11.70 30.99 -2.69
CA SER A 518 11.45 29.95 -3.71
C SER A 518 10.36 29.00 -3.24
N VAL A 519 9.70 28.31 -4.18
CA VAL A 519 8.62 27.36 -3.87
C VAL A 519 9.11 26.19 -3.01
N ASN A 520 10.38 25.86 -3.11
CA ASN A 520 11.09 24.92 -2.24
C ASN A 520 12.23 25.66 -1.52
N THR A 521 12.18 25.72 -0.20
CA THR A 521 13.23 26.36 0.60
C THR A 521 13.92 25.32 1.47
N THR A 522 15.24 25.17 1.32
CA THR A 522 16.07 24.37 2.22
C THR A 522 16.88 25.28 3.13
N ALA A 523 16.88 24.99 4.43
CA ALA A 523 17.63 25.75 5.44
C ALA A 523 18.22 24.84 6.53
N GLY A 524 19.15 25.38 7.31
CA GLY A 524 19.83 24.62 8.36
C GLY A 524 20.87 23.64 7.81
N THR A 525 21.08 22.53 8.52
CA THR A 525 22.12 21.53 8.24
C THR A 525 21.51 20.25 7.67
N ILE A 526 21.52 20.11 6.35
CA ILE A 526 21.12 18.88 5.62
C ILE A 526 22.39 18.26 5.01
N SER A 527 22.59 16.96 5.23
CA SER A 527 23.77 16.23 4.74
C SER A 527 23.38 15.30 3.61
N GLY A 528 24.03 15.39 2.45
CA GLY A 528 23.84 14.39 1.37
C GLY A 528 22.73 14.68 0.36
N GLY A 529 22.07 15.85 0.39
CA GLY A 529 21.14 16.25 -0.67
C GLY A 529 21.86 16.40 -2.02
N MET A 530 21.76 15.38 -2.89
CA MET A 530 22.06 15.49 -4.32
C MET A 530 20.81 16.05 -5.01
N GLY A 531 20.77 17.37 -5.26
CA GLY A 531 19.82 17.99 -6.19
C GLY A 531 18.97 19.11 -5.58
N GLY A 532 19.29 20.36 -5.96
CA GLY A 532 18.50 21.54 -5.57
C GLY A 532 19.36 22.79 -5.39
N SER A 533 19.76 23.39 -6.50
CA SER A 533 20.29 24.76 -6.66
C SER A 533 21.27 25.31 -5.58
N GLN A 534 22.54 25.31 -5.97
CA GLN A 534 23.57 26.18 -5.42
C GLN A 534 23.20 27.66 -5.65
N GLY A 535 22.66 28.33 -4.62
CA GLY A 535 22.12 29.69 -4.73
C GLY A 535 22.29 30.56 -3.49
N GLY A 536 23.48 30.59 -2.87
CA GLY A 536 23.77 31.44 -1.71
C GLY A 536 25.13 32.13 -1.82
N MET A 537 25.29 33.09 -2.74
CA MET A 537 26.45 33.98 -2.76
C MET A 537 26.38 34.97 -1.57
N GLY A 538 26.91 34.56 -0.43
CA GLY A 538 27.30 35.46 0.65
C GLY A 538 28.56 36.23 0.28
N GLY A 539 28.40 37.50 -0.11
CA GLY A 539 29.50 38.39 -0.46
C GLY A 539 30.44 38.69 0.73
N GLY A 540 31.72 38.39 0.53
CA GLY A 540 32.81 38.81 1.42
C GLY A 540 34.05 39.19 0.62
N GLN A 541 34.12 40.44 0.18
CA GLN A 541 35.36 41.06 -0.31
C GLN A 541 36.36 41.20 0.86
N ASN A 542 37.56 40.63 0.71
CA ASN A 542 38.85 41.36 0.73
C ASN A 542 40.03 40.41 0.97
N GLY A 543 41.08 40.55 0.16
CA GLY A 543 42.42 40.07 0.51
C GLY A 543 43.20 39.45 -0.63
N MET A 544 43.59 40.26 -1.62
CA MET A 544 44.71 39.91 -2.49
C MET A 544 46.00 39.87 -1.66
N ASP A 545 46.72 38.74 -1.66
CA ASP A 545 48.18 38.81 -1.60
C ASP A 545 48.83 37.65 -2.37
N ASN A 546 49.86 38.03 -3.11
CA ASN A 546 50.68 37.22 -4.00
C ASN A 546 51.64 36.32 -3.21
N GLY A 547 51.88 35.10 -3.68
CA GLY A 547 52.96 34.28 -3.16
C GLY A 547 53.31 33.12 -4.06
N GLN A 548 54.35 33.30 -4.87
CA GLN A 548 54.90 32.38 -5.85
C GLN A 548 55.41 31.05 -5.26
N GLY A 549 55.31 29.98 -6.05
CA GLY A 549 56.51 29.23 -6.46
C GLY A 549 56.77 27.84 -5.83
N GLY A 550 56.36 26.80 -6.56
CA GLY A 550 57.29 25.73 -6.97
C GLY A 550 57.51 24.52 -6.05
N PRO A 551 58.05 23.40 -6.60
CA PRO A 551 57.41 22.10 -6.46
C PRO A 551 58.28 20.95 -5.94
N GLY A 552 57.62 19.84 -5.57
CA GLY A 552 58.13 18.47 -5.79
C GLY A 552 58.91 17.82 -4.64
N GLY A 553 58.55 16.58 -4.32
CA GLY A 553 59.34 15.75 -3.39
C GLY A 553 58.67 14.42 -3.01
N ASN A 554 58.76 13.45 -3.91
CA ASN A 554 58.54 12.02 -3.68
C ASN A 554 59.60 11.42 -2.73
N MET A 555 59.31 10.21 -2.21
CA MET A 555 60.09 9.28 -1.35
C MET A 555 59.50 9.21 0.07
N GLY A 556 59.15 8.06 0.63
CA GLY A 556 59.45 6.68 0.28
C GLY A 556 59.69 5.89 1.57
N ASN A 557 58.86 4.87 1.77
CA ASN A 557 59.12 3.58 2.42
C ASN A 557 59.89 3.50 3.76
N GLY A 558 59.29 2.80 4.73
CA GLY A 558 60.05 2.20 5.84
C GLY A 558 59.26 1.93 7.12
N GLY A 559 58.50 0.83 7.17
CA GLY A 559 58.38 0.07 8.42
C GLY A 559 59.67 -0.73 8.70
N PRO A 560 59.76 -1.61 9.73
CA PRO A 560 58.73 -2.04 10.68
C PRO A 560 59.22 -2.07 12.15
N GLY A 561 58.34 -2.45 13.09
CA GLY A 561 58.80 -2.94 14.40
C GLY A 561 57.78 -2.74 15.51
N GLY A 562 56.99 -3.77 15.80
CA GLY A 562 55.97 -3.73 16.84
C GLY A 562 56.49 -3.87 18.26
N GLN A 563 55.60 -3.64 19.22
CA GLN A 563 55.50 -4.44 20.44
C GLN A 563 54.17 -4.15 21.15
N ARG A 564 53.61 -5.21 21.72
CA ARG A 564 52.37 -5.29 22.49
C ARG A 564 52.58 -4.70 23.90
N THR A 565 51.52 -4.11 24.47
CA THR A 565 51.05 -4.18 25.88
C THR A 565 49.80 -3.29 25.96
N GLN A 566 48.57 -3.82 26.06
CA GLN A 566 47.81 -4.17 27.28
C GLN A 566 47.73 -3.09 28.38
N GLN A 567 46.47 -2.79 28.75
CA GLN A 567 45.95 -2.13 29.99
C GLN A 567 46.23 -0.62 30.06
N GLN A 568 45.26 0.27 30.25
CA GLN A 568 43.99 0.23 31.01
C GLN A 568 42.84 0.89 30.24
#